data_AF-B8AD48-F1
#
_entry.id   AF-B8AD48-F1
#
_cell.length_a   1.000
_cell.length_b   1.000
_cell.length_c   1.000
_cell.angle_alpha   90.00
_cell.angle_beta   90.00
_cell.angle_gamma   90.00
#
_symmetry.space_group_name_H-M   'P 1'
#
loop_
_entity.id
_entity.type
_entity.pdbx_description
1 polymer ?
#
loop_
_entity_poly.entity_id
_entity_poly.type
_entity_poly.pdbx_seq_one_letter_code
_entity_poly.pdbx_strand_id
1 'polypeptide(L)'
;MIVAASLLHVATATGNVISSNNNTSCAPARCGNLTISYPFSLSGVQPVSCGYPAFDLTCDNRTGRAFLSRTSRDHLFRVDSIFYENNSLVAAVETTFAGDADCPVPDFNVTSSLSPYPFIISNTNKYLAFIYDCSIPEHVGQLQRPCGNRTMGAYISDKWNSTPPSGVRGNCNSVSVPVRGYYDGVKPIRVIGSSIGG
;
A
#
# COMPACT_ATOMS: atom_id res chain seq x y z
N MET A 1 9.17 -33.16 -18.08
CA MET A 1 10.21 -34.11 -17.66
C MET A 1 11.51 -33.73 -18.35
N ILE A 2 12.46 -33.19 -17.59
CA ILE A 2 13.87 -33.15 -17.99
C ILE A 2 14.60 -33.85 -16.84
N VAL A 3 15.25 -34.94 -17.19
CA VAL A 3 16.11 -35.75 -16.33
C VAL A 3 17.53 -35.26 -16.54
N ALA A 4 18.20 -34.87 -15.47
CA ALA A 4 19.67 -34.89 -15.39
C ALA A 4 20.04 -35.19 -13.93
N ALA A 5 20.78 -36.27 -13.73
CA ALA A 5 21.22 -36.77 -12.44
C ALA A 5 22.75 -36.75 -12.35
N SER A 6 23.22 -36.65 -11.10
CA SER A 6 24.49 -37.16 -10.55
C SER A 6 25.75 -36.28 -10.67
N LEU A 7 26.24 -35.74 -9.55
CA LEU A 7 27.28 -36.34 -8.69
C LEU A 7 27.71 -35.37 -7.56
N LEU A 8 27.90 -35.93 -6.36
CA LEU A 8 28.46 -35.25 -5.18
C LEU A 8 29.90 -34.79 -5.44
N HIS A 9 30.22 -33.58 -5.00
CA HIS A 9 31.58 -33.21 -4.57
C HIS A 9 31.52 -32.86 -3.08
N VAL A 10 32.24 -33.64 -2.27
CA VAL A 10 32.53 -33.31 -0.87
C VAL A 10 33.63 -32.24 -0.88
N ALA A 11 33.29 -31.04 -0.43
CA ALA A 11 34.28 -30.04 -0.01
C ALA A 11 34.23 -29.94 1.51
N THR A 12 35.27 -30.40 2.18
CA THR A 12 35.50 -30.14 3.60
C THR A 12 35.93 -28.69 3.78
N ALA A 13 35.00 -27.83 4.17
CA ALA A 13 35.33 -26.49 4.63
C ALA A 13 35.71 -26.54 6.11
N THR A 14 37.00 -26.52 6.42
CA THR A 14 37.50 -26.09 7.73
C THR A 14 37.37 -24.57 7.82
N GLY A 15 36.18 -24.10 8.13
CA GLY A 15 35.92 -22.72 8.50
C GLY A 15 35.96 -22.59 10.00
N ASN A 16 36.89 -21.79 10.52
CA ASN A 16 36.94 -21.36 11.92
C ASN A 16 35.52 -21.02 12.39
N VAL A 17 35.08 -21.65 13.49
CA VAL A 17 33.89 -21.22 14.22
C VAL A 17 34.24 -19.88 14.88
N ILE A 18 34.18 -18.80 14.10
CA ILE A 18 33.80 -17.51 14.64
C ILE A 18 32.32 -17.66 14.86
N SER A 19 31.91 -17.80 16.12
CA SER A 19 30.52 -17.76 16.55
C SER A 19 29.83 -16.61 15.83
N SER A 20 29.08 -16.91 14.77
CA SER A 20 28.12 -15.95 14.25
C SER A 20 27.05 -15.90 15.33
N ASN A 21 27.21 -14.94 16.25
CA ASN A 21 26.09 -14.43 16.99
C ASN A 21 24.98 -14.25 15.96
N ASN A 22 23.92 -15.05 16.04
CA ASN A 22 22.63 -14.69 15.45
C ASN A 22 22.20 -13.44 16.21
N ASN A 23 22.84 -12.33 15.90
CA ASN A 23 22.61 -11.05 16.53
C ASN A 23 21.23 -10.66 16.02
N THR A 24 20.23 -11.00 16.81
CA THR A 24 18.85 -10.51 16.78
C THR A 24 18.88 -9.00 16.97
N SER A 25 19.44 -8.32 15.97
CA SER A 25 19.78 -6.92 16.00
C SER A 25 18.66 -6.13 15.35
N CYS A 26 18.27 -5.04 16.00
CA CYS A 26 17.38 -4.03 15.43
C CYS A 26 18.11 -3.08 14.46
N ALA A 27 19.22 -3.54 13.87
CA ALA A 27 19.93 -2.79 12.84
C ALA A 27 18.98 -2.53 11.65
N PRO A 28 19.09 -1.36 10.99
CA PRO A 28 18.28 -1.05 9.82
C PRO A 28 18.36 -2.14 8.75
N ALA A 29 17.21 -2.59 8.26
CA ALA A 29 17.07 -3.56 7.19
C ALA A 29 16.77 -2.86 5.85
N ARG A 30 16.87 -3.60 4.74
CA ARG A 30 16.52 -3.07 3.41
C ARG A 30 15.46 -3.90 2.71
N CYS A 31 14.58 -3.20 1.99
CA CYS A 31 13.66 -3.78 1.02
C CYS A 31 13.68 -2.90 -0.25
N GLY A 32 14.31 -3.39 -1.31
CA GLY A 32 14.61 -2.57 -2.49
C GLY A 32 15.36 -1.29 -2.13
N ASN A 33 14.77 -0.14 -2.44
CA ASN A 33 15.34 1.18 -2.16
C ASN A 33 14.99 1.73 -0.77
N LEU A 34 14.15 1.04 0.00
CA LEU A 34 13.78 1.47 1.35
C LEU A 34 14.78 0.97 2.39
N THR A 35 15.19 1.86 3.28
CA THR A 35 15.86 1.52 4.53
C THR A 35 14.81 1.52 5.63
N ILE A 36 14.63 0.36 6.27
CA ILE A 36 13.61 0.11 7.30
C ILE A 36 14.29 0.04 8.66
N SER A 37 13.84 0.89 9.55
CA SER A 37 14.29 1.03 10.93
C SER A 37 13.14 1.52 11.79
N TYR A 38 13.33 1.45 13.12
CA TYR A 38 12.36 1.94 14.10
C TYR A 38 11.82 3.32 13.71
N PRO A 39 10.49 3.55 13.73
CA PRO A 39 9.46 2.72 14.35
C PRO A 39 8.91 1.56 13.48
N PHE A 40 9.38 1.42 12.25
CA PHE A 40 9.01 0.33 11.34
C PHE A 40 9.90 -0.89 11.57
N SER A 41 9.37 -2.07 11.33
CA SER A 41 10.13 -3.32 11.31
C SER A 41 9.91 -4.07 10.00
N LEU A 42 10.87 -4.89 9.59
CA LEU A 42 10.75 -5.76 8.42
C LEU A 42 10.52 -7.21 8.86
N SER A 43 9.33 -7.74 8.60
CA SER A 43 8.92 -9.09 8.96
C SER A 43 9.89 -10.13 8.36
N GLY A 44 10.30 -11.10 9.17
CA GLY A 44 11.21 -12.18 8.74
C GLY A 44 12.69 -11.75 8.61
N VAL A 45 13.02 -10.48 8.87
CA VAL A 45 14.40 -9.97 8.88
C VAL A 45 14.77 -9.40 10.24
N GLN A 46 13.93 -8.53 10.80
CA GLN A 46 14.15 -7.95 12.12
C GLN A 46 13.27 -8.69 13.16
N PRO A 47 13.76 -8.86 14.42
CA PRO A 47 12.93 -9.32 15.52
C PRO A 47 11.68 -8.45 15.72
N VAL A 48 10.59 -9.06 16.20
CA VAL A 48 9.31 -8.37 16.45
C VAL A 48 9.42 -7.23 17.48
N SER A 49 10.46 -7.22 18.31
CA SER A 49 10.74 -6.17 19.29
C SER A 49 11.38 -4.91 18.70
N CYS A 50 11.75 -4.91 17.42
CA CYS A 50 12.50 -3.82 16.78
C CYS A 50 11.65 -2.68 16.23
N GLY A 51 10.33 -2.83 16.22
CA GLY A 51 9.38 -1.82 15.72
C GLY A 51 8.01 -1.99 16.34
N TYR A 52 7.07 -1.12 15.98
CA TYR A 52 5.69 -1.28 16.41
C TYR A 52 5.00 -2.33 15.56
N PRO A 53 4.25 -3.29 16.16
CA PRO A 53 3.52 -4.30 15.40
C PRO A 53 2.57 -3.73 14.34
N ALA A 54 2.02 -2.54 14.56
CA ALA A 54 1.16 -1.85 13.58
C ALA A 54 1.94 -1.33 12.36
N PHE A 55 3.25 -1.10 12.48
CA PHE A 55 4.10 -0.57 11.40
C PHE A 55 5.02 -1.64 10.80
N ASP A 56 4.70 -2.89 11.03
CA ASP A 56 5.44 -4.01 10.46
C ASP A 56 5.24 -4.05 8.94
N LEU A 57 6.33 -4.28 8.21
CA LEU A 57 6.40 -4.30 6.77
C LEU A 57 6.83 -5.68 6.26
N THR A 58 6.18 -6.17 5.20
CA THR A 58 6.69 -7.29 4.40
C THR A 58 7.48 -6.77 3.20
N CYS A 59 8.40 -7.59 2.69
CA CYS A 59 9.13 -7.31 1.47
C CYS A 59 8.86 -8.40 0.44
N ASP A 60 8.41 -8.02 -0.75
CA ASP A 60 8.46 -8.91 -1.91
C ASP A 60 9.89 -8.95 -2.45
N ASN A 61 10.62 -10.01 -2.14
CA ASN A 61 12.02 -10.20 -2.56
C ASN A 61 12.19 -10.28 -4.08
N ARG A 62 11.14 -10.56 -4.86
CA ARG A 62 11.22 -10.60 -6.33
C ARG A 62 11.18 -9.21 -6.93
N THR A 63 10.36 -8.33 -6.37
CA THR A 63 10.13 -6.98 -6.91
C THR A 63 10.83 -5.87 -6.11
N GLY A 64 11.34 -6.18 -4.91
CA GLY A 64 11.91 -5.21 -3.99
C GLY A 64 10.88 -4.22 -3.41
N ARG A 65 9.59 -4.58 -3.42
CA ARG A 65 8.49 -3.72 -2.96
C ARG A 65 8.15 -4.05 -1.50
N ALA A 66 8.02 -3.01 -0.68
CA ALA A 66 7.59 -3.15 0.71
C ALA A 66 6.09 -2.87 0.85
N PHE A 67 5.42 -3.60 1.74
CA PHE A 67 3.98 -3.45 1.99
C PHE A 67 3.70 -3.44 3.49
N LEU A 68 2.65 -2.74 3.93
CA LEU A 68 2.15 -2.88 5.30
C LEU A 68 1.65 -4.32 5.52
N SER A 69 2.10 -4.98 6.59
CA SER A 69 1.83 -6.41 6.81
C SER A 69 0.40 -6.70 7.30
N ARG A 70 -0.24 -5.76 8.02
CA ARG A 70 -1.51 -5.98 8.74
C ARG A 70 -2.73 -5.39 8.03
N THR A 71 -2.85 -5.65 6.74
CA THR A 71 -3.92 -5.11 5.91
C THR A 71 -5.07 -6.08 5.72
N SER A 72 -6.26 -5.58 5.37
CA SER A 72 -7.44 -6.41 5.07
C SER A 72 -7.32 -7.20 3.75
N ARG A 73 -6.34 -6.85 2.92
CA ARG A 73 -6.00 -7.51 1.65
C ARG A 73 -4.49 -7.58 1.52
N ASP A 74 -3.98 -8.65 0.94
CA ASP A 74 -2.55 -8.79 0.69
C ASP A 74 -2.05 -7.68 -0.22
N HIS A 75 -0.85 -7.17 0.06
CA HIS A 75 -0.17 -6.14 -0.74
C HIS A 75 -0.97 -4.84 -0.98
N LEU A 76 -1.94 -4.53 -0.11
CA LEU A 76 -2.82 -3.37 -0.31
C LEU A 76 -2.08 -2.01 -0.26
N PHE A 77 -1.24 -1.81 0.76
CA PHE A 77 -0.53 -0.54 0.93
C PHE A 77 0.95 -0.75 0.66
N ARG A 78 1.37 -0.44 -0.56
CA ARG A 78 2.77 -0.49 -0.97
C ARG A 78 3.49 0.76 -0.52
N VAL A 79 4.48 0.64 0.35
CA VAL A 79 5.27 1.79 0.81
C VAL A 79 6.23 2.23 -0.30
N ASP A 80 6.10 3.49 -0.73
CA ASP A 80 6.98 4.11 -1.72
C ASP A 80 8.17 4.83 -1.06
N SER A 81 7.95 5.48 0.08
CA SER A 81 8.94 6.30 0.77
C SER A 81 8.60 6.44 2.24
N ILE A 82 9.63 6.47 3.10
CA ILE A 82 9.52 6.74 4.53
C ILE A 82 10.38 7.96 4.84
N PHE A 83 9.80 8.93 5.53
CA PHE A 83 10.44 10.17 5.95
C PHE A 83 10.55 10.17 7.48
N TYR A 84 11.67 9.66 7.98
CA TYR A 84 11.93 9.52 9.42
C TYR A 84 11.92 10.85 10.16
N GLU A 85 12.49 11.91 9.58
CA GLU A 85 12.50 13.25 10.19
C GLU A 85 11.11 13.83 10.40
N ASN A 86 10.17 13.46 9.53
CA ASN A 86 8.80 13.99 9.51
C ASN A 86 7.78 12.99 10.05
N ASN A 87 8.21 11.83 10.56
CA ASN A 87 7.35 10.73 11.01
C ASN A 87 6.22 10.40 10.01
N SER A 88 6.54 10.38 8.72
CA SER A 88 5.55 10.21 7.65
C SER A 88 6.00 9.23 6.59
N LEU A 89 5.05 8.73 5.81
CA LEU A 89 5.28 7.82 4.70
C LEU A 89 4.38 8.16 3.52
N VAL A 90 4.84 7.77 2.33
CA VAL A 90 4.01 7.73 1.12
C VAL A 90 3.75 6.26 0.81
N ALA A 91 2.48 5.89 0.67
CA ALA A 91 2.06 4.56 0.27
C ALA A 91 1.19 4.62 -0.98
N ALA A 92 1.37 3.68 -1.89
CA ALA A 92 0.46 3.42 -2.98
C ALA A 92 -0.63 2.43 -2.53
N VAL A 93 -1.86 2.67 -2.97
CA VAL A 93 -2.97 1.73 -2.82
C VAL A 93 -2.98 0.81 -4.04
N GLU A 94 -2.69 -0.47 -3.83
CA GLU A 94 -2.71 -1.51 -4.86
C GLU A 94 -3.92 -2.42 -4.62
N THR A 95 -4.97 -2.20 -5.39
CA THR A 95 -6.18 -3.03 -5.37
C THR A 95 -6.90 -2.89 -6.71
N THR A 96 -7.75 -3.87 -7.00
CA THR A 96 -8.61 -3.88 -8.16
C THR A 96 -10.06 -3.87 -7.75
N PHE A 97 -10.93 -3.61 -8.70
CA PHE A 97 -12.37 -3.65 -8.48
C PHE A 97 -12.87 -5.10 -8.45
N ALA A 98 -13.89 -5.39 -7.64
CA ALA A 98 -14.43 -6.73 -7.53
C ALA A 98 -15.01 -7.20 -8.88
N GLY A 99 -14.46 -8.29 -9.41
CA GLY A 99 -14.85 -8.85 -10.70
C GLY A 99 -14.18 -8.20 -11.92
N ASP A 100 -13.25 -7.27 -11.72
CA ASP A 100 -12.46 -6.65 -12.79
C ASP A 100 -11.03 -6.38 -12.32
N ALA A 101 -10.12 -7.30 -12.68
CA ALA A 101 -8.71 -7.25 -12.29
C ALA A 101 -7.91 -6.16 -13.02
N ASP A 102 -8.41 -5.65 -14.14
CA ASP A 102 -7.73 -4.61 -14.93
C ASP A 102 -8.17 -3.20 -14.50
N CYS A 103 -9.22 -3.10 -13.69
CA CYS A 103 -9.69 -1.85 -13.13
C CYS A 103 -8.99 -1.51 -11.80
N PRO A 104 -8.21 -0.40 -11.73
CA PRO A 104 -7.48 0.01 -10.53
C PRO A 104 -8.35 0.79 -9.51
N VAL A 105 -9.67 0.63 -9.56
CA VAL A 105 -10.61 1.28 -8.63
C VAL A 105 -10.85 0.36 -7.44
N PRO A 106 -10.72 0.83 -6.19
CA PRO A 106 -11.09 0.02 -5.04
C PRO A 106 -12.59 -0.25 -5.00
N ASP A 107 -12.98 -1.41 -4.51
CA ASP A 107 -14.36 -1.80 -4.22
C ASP A 107 -14.73 -1.60 -2.72
N PHE A 108 -13.87 -0.90 -1.97
CA PHE A 108 -14.06 -0.60 -0.55
C PHE A 108 -13.50 0.80 -0.21
N ASN A 109 -13.87 1.31 0.97
CA ASN A 109 -13.34 2.58 1.45
C ASN A 109 -11.93 2.38 2.01
N VAL A 110 -10.92 2.97 1.35
CA VAL A 110 -9.50 2.80 1.70
C VAL A 110 -9.20 3.32 3.10
N THR A 111 -9.90 4.38 3.53
CA THR A 111 -9.77 4.96 4.87
C THR A 111 -10.09 3.94 5.96
N SER A 112 -11.12 3.11 5.75
CA SER A 112 -11.52 2.07 6.70
C SER A 112 -10.46 1.00 6.87
N SER A 113 -9.68 0.70 5.82
CA SER A 113 -8.54 -0.22 5.89
C SER A 113 -7.33 0.37 6.63
N LEU A 114 -7.30 1.69 6.86
CA LEU A 114 -6.27 2.36 7.66
C LEU A 114 -6.63 2.46 9.15
N SER A 115 -7.89 2.22 9.54
CA SER A 115 -8.34 2.28 10.95
C SER A 115 -7.51 1.46 11.95
N PRO A 116 -6.93 0.28 11.59
CA PRO A 116 -6.07 -0.46 12.52
C PRO A 116 -4.71 0.21 12.80
N TYR A 117 -4.35 1.23 12.01
CA TYR A 117 -3.05 1.88 12.07
C TYR A 117 -3.17 3.25 12.73
N PRO A 118 -2.19 3.66 13.55
CA PRO A 118 -2.12 5.03 14.07
C PRO A 118 -1.55 6.00 13.02
N PHE A 119 -2.07 5.93 11.79
CA PHE A 119 -1.77 6.86 10.70
C PHE A 119 -2.86 7.93 10.58
N ILE A 120 -2.44 9.18 10.44
CA ILE A 120 -3.28 10.30 10.05
C ILE A 120 -2.99 10.62 8.60
N ILE A 121 -4.03 10.67 7.78
CA ILE A 121 -3.91 11.10 6.39
C ILE A 121 -3.62 12.59 6.38
N SER A 122 -2.52 13.00 5.73
CA SER A 122 -2.13 14.40 5.65
C SER A 122 -3.22 15.24 4.97
N ASN A 123 -3.45 16.47 5.46
CA ASN A 123 -4.35 17.45 4.84
C ASN A 123 -3.88 17.92 3.45
N THR A 124 -2.65 17.58 3.05
CA THR A 124 -2.16 17.79 1.68
C THR A 124 -2.70 16.75 0.69
N ASN A 125 -3.37 15.70 1.16
CA ASN A 125 -4.06 14.76 0.29
C ASN A 125 -5.41 15.36 -0.16
N LYS A 126 -5.75 15.06 -1.41
CA LYS A 126 -7.03 15.31 -2.03
C LYS A 126 -7.98 14.13 -1.76
N TYR A 127 -9.27 14.40 -1.81
CA TYR A 127 -10.32 13.39 -1.73
C TYR A 127 -10.71 12.97 -3.14
N LEU A 128 -10.33 11.76 -3.56
CA LEU A 128 -10.81 11.14 -4.79
C LEU A 128 -11.96 10.19 -4.47
N ALA A 129 -13.12 10.41 -5.07
CA ALA A 129 -14.27 9.51 -4.96
C ALA A 129 -14.61 8.92 -6.32
N PHE A 130 -14.85 7.61 -6.33
CA PHE A 130 -15.45 6.91 -7.47
C PHE A 130 -16.92 6.66 -7.18
N ILE A 131 -17.77 6.98 -8.12
CA ILE A 131 -19.23 6.90 -8.03
C ILE A 131 -19.70 5.96 -9.13
N TYR A 132 -20.54 4.98 -8.79
CA TYR A 132 -20.97 3.94 -9.74
C TYR A 132 -22.35 3.36 -9.39
N ASP A 133 -22.85 2.49 -10.27
CA ASP A 133 -24.20 1.88 -10.20
C ASP A 133 -25.34 2.92 -10.24
N CYS A 134 -25.10 4.07 -10.89
CA CYS A 134 -26.12 5.10 -11.07
C CYS A 134 -25.84 5.97 -12.31
N SER A 135 -26.80 6.83 -12.65
CA SER A 135 -26.60 7.85 -13.68
C SER A 135 -25.60 8.89 -13.17
N ILE A 136 -24.42 8.91 -13.78
CA ILE A 136 -23.32 9.82 -13.41
C ILE A 136 -23.70 11.25 -13.82
N PRO A 137 -23.70 12.23 -12.89
CA PRO A 137 -23.98 13.62 -13.22
C PRO A 137 -22.97 14.21 -14.21
N GLU A 138 -23.39 15.13 -15.09
CA GLU A 138 -22.52 15.73 -16.12
C GLU A 138 -21.29 16.46 -15.56
N HIS A 139 -21.37 16.97 -14.33
CA HIS A 139 -20.26 17.66 -13.66
C HIS A 139 -19.24 16.70 -13.02
N VAL A 140 -19.50 15.38 -13.06
CA VAL A 140 -18.57 14.35 -12.60
C VAL A 140 -17.86 13.79 -13.83
N GLY A 141 -16.53 13.77 -13.80
CA GLY A 141 -15.74 13.22 -14.90
C GLY A 141 -16.02 11.73 -15.05
N GLN A 142 -16.54 11.31 -16.19
CA GLN A 142 -16.71 9.89 -16.49
C GLN A 142 -15.35 9.24 -16.74
N LEU A 143 -15.15 8.03 -16.23
CA LEU A 143 -13.94 7.27 -16.54
C LEU A 143 -13.96 6.81 -18.00
N GLN A 144 -12.81 6.88 -18.67
CA GLN A 144 -12.66 6.38 -20.05
C GLN A 144 -12.94 4.89 -20.16
N ARG A 145 -12.69 4.12 -19.09
CA ARG A 145 -12.98 2.70 -19.01
C ARG A 145 -13.89 2.41 -17.83
N PRO A 146 -15.03 1.73 -18.04
CA PRO A 146 -15.83 1.22 -16.93
C PRO A 146 -15.06 0.12 -16.20
N CYS A 147 -15.48 -0.15 -14.97
CA CYS A 147 -14.98 -1.29 -14.20
C CYS A 147 -16.06 -2.36 -14.15
N GLY A 148 -15.78 -3.50 -14.78
CA GLY A 148 -16.77 -4.49 -15.15
C GLY A 148 -17.87 -3.85 -16.03
N ASN A 149 -19.12 -4.23 -15.78
CA ASN A 149 -20.28 -3.71 -16.52
C ASN A 149 -20.92 -2.47 -15.85
N ARG A 150 -20.13 -1.66 -15.14
CA ARG A 150 -20.63 -0.52 -14.36
C ARG A 150 -20.07 0.78 -14.91
N THR A 151 -20.96 1.69 -15.30
CA THR A 151 -20.57 3.08 -15.58
C THR A 151 -20.04 3.72 -14.30
N MET A 152 -18.90 4.39 -14.41
CA MET A 152 -18.25 5.03 -13.27
C MET A 152 -17.94 6.50 -13.55
N GLY A 153 -18.08 7.31 -12.51
CA GLY A 153 -17.58 8.68 -12.46
C GLY A 153 -16.50 8.83 -11.40
N ALA A 154 -15.59 9.77 -11.61
CA ALA A 154 -14.58 10.18 -10.64
C ALA A 154 -14.77 11.66 -10.29
N TYR A 155 -14.71 11.96 -9.00
CA TYR A 155 -14.72 13.32 -8.47
C TYR A 155 -13.49 13.51 -7.57
N ILE A 156 -12.80 14.64 -7.73
CA ILE A 156 -11.68 15.02 -6.88
C ILE A 156 -11.94 16.35 -6.19
N SER A 157 -11.76 16.39 -4.87
CA SER A 157 -11.77 17.60 -4.05
C SER A 157 -10.38 17.86 -3.48
N ASP A 158 -9.99 19.13 -3.39
CA ASP A 158 -8.70 19.53 -2.80
C ASP A 158 -8.63 19.29 -1.28
N LYS A 159 -9.74 18.95 -0.62
CA LYS A 159 -9.78 18.64 0.81
C LYS A 159 -10.11 17.17 1.03
N TRP A 160 -9.27 16.46 1.80
CA TRP A 160 -9.46 15.05 2.15
C TRP A 160 -10.79 14.75 2.88
N ASN A 161 -11.22 15.60 3.81
CA ASN A 161 -12.49 15.42 4.54
C ASN A 161 -13.70 16.05 3.81
N SER A 162 -13.70 16.01 2.48
CA SER A 162 -14.84 16.47 1.69
C SER A 162 -15.90 15.38 1.55
N THR A 163 -17.15 15.81 1.43
CA THR A 163 -18.23 14.94 0.96
C THR A 163 -18.22 14.85 -0.57
N PRO A 164 -18.76 13.78 -1.15
CA PRO A 164 -19.07 13.75 -2.58
C PRO A 164 -19.92 14.96 -3.01
N PRO A 165 -19.92 15.34 -4.31
CA PRO A 165 -20.67 16.48 -4.81
C PRO A 165 -22.17 16.35 -4.53
N SER A 166 -22.83 17.48 -4.28
CA SER A 166 -24.29 17.58 -4.28
C SER A 166 -24.85 17.11 -5.63
N GLY A 167 -25.63 16.04 -5.65
CA GLY A 167 -26.18 15.44 -6.88
C GLY A 167 -25.91 13.95 -7.03
N VAL A 168 -24.96 13.40 -6.26
CA VAL A 168 -24.86 11.95 -6.01
C VAL A 168 -26.06 11.55 -5.14
N ARG A 169 -27.23 11.36 -5.77
CA ARG A 169 -28.45 10.91 -5.08
C ARG A 169 -28.16 9.61 -4.34
N GLY A 170 -28.86 9.37 -3.23
CA GLY A 170 -28.64 8.26 -2.28
C GLY A 170 -28.76 6.83 -2.81
N ASN A 171 -28.77 6.63 -4.13
CA ASN A 171 -28.82 5.33 -4.80
C ASN A 171 -27.46 4.95 -5.41
N CYS A 172 -26.50 5.87 -5.47
CA CYS A 172 -25.18 5.60 -6.02
C CYS A 172 -24.29 4.90 -4.98
N ASN A 173 -23.52 3.91 -5.43
CA ASN A 173 -22.40 3.42 -4.66
C ASN A 173 -21.22 4.39 -4.77
N SER A 174 -20.48 4.57 -3.67
CA SER A 174 -19.31 5.44 -3.64
C SER A 174 -18.19 4.84 -2.82
N VAL A 175 -16.98 4.96 -3.32
CA VAL A 175 -15.73 4.62 -2.62
C VAL A 175 -14.80 5.82 -2.66
N SER A 176 -13.98 6.00 -1.63
CA SER A 176 -13.05 7.12 -1.54
C SER A 176 -11.61 6.67 -1.29
N VAL A 177 -10.68 7.44 -1.84
CA VAL A 177 -9.25 7.21 -1.73
C VAL A 177 -8.52 8.52 -1.47
N PRO A 178 -7.62 8.58 -0.47
CA PRO A 178 -6.79 9.75 -0.26
C PRO A 178 -5.67 9.77 -1.28
N VAL A 179 -5.51 10.87 -2.01
CA VAL A 179 -4.52 10.93 -3.10
C VAL A 179 -3.69 12.20 -3.05
N ARG A 180 -2.41 12.14 -3.41
CA ARG A 180 -1.63 13.37 -3.70
C ARG A 180 -2.14 14.11 -4.95
N GLY A 181 -2.74 13.37 -5.87
CA GLY A 181 -3.32 13.84 -7.12
C GLY A 181 -3.88 12.69 -7.93
N TYR A 182 -4.69 12.99 -8.95
CA TYR A 182 -5.28 12.04 -9.88
C TYR A 182 -4.97 12.48 -11.29
N TYR A 183 -4.40 11.58 -12.10
CA TYR A 183 -4.19 11.75 -13.52
C TYR A 183 -4.82 10.55 -14.22
N ASP A 184 -5.69 10.80 -15.18
CA ASP A 184 -6.29 9.74 -16.00
C ASP A 184 -5.18 9.09 -16.83
N GLY A 185 -4.68 7.93 -16.38
CA GLY A 185 -3.55 7.23 -17.00
C GLY A 185 -2.40 6.86 -16.06
N VAL A 186 -2.39 5.59 -15.63
CA VAL A 186 -1.21 4.74 -15.36
C VAL A 186 -0.31 5.05 -14.15
N LYS A 187 -0.78 5.73 -13.10
CA LYS A 187 -0.01 5.76 -11.83
C LYS A 187 -0.83 5.27 -10.64
N PRO A 188 -0.23 4.45 -9.75
CA PRO A 188 -0.91 4.00 -8.55
C PRO A 188 -1.25 5.19 -7.66
N ILE A 189 -2.43 5.12 -7.05
CA ILE A 189 -2.93 6.13 -6.13
C ILE A 189 -1.99 6.22 -4.92
N ARG A 190 -1.42 7.41 -4.66
CA ARG A 190 -0.48 7.63 -3.55
C ARG A 190 -1.13 8.40 -2.40
N VAL A 191 -1.10 7.81 -1.21
CA VAL A 191 -1.53 8.35 0.08
C VAL A 191 -0.31 8.82 0.86
N ILE A 192 -0.39 10.01 1.48
CA ILE A 192 0.55 10.40 2.54
C ILE A 192 -0.10 10.16 3.90
N GLY A 193 0.53 9.34 4.73
CA GLY A 193 0.18 9.15 6.13
C GLY A 193 1.29 9.66 7.05
N SER A 194 0.93 10.33 8.14
CA SER A 194 1.83 10.61 9.27
C SER A 194 1.49 9.66 10.41
N SER A 195 2.49 9.10 11.08
CA SER A 195 2.28 8.33 12.31
C SER A 195 2.03 9.30 13.47
N ILE A 196 1.11 8.94 14.37
CA ILE A 196 1.01 9.60 15.68
C ILE A 196 2.17 9.07 16.53
N GLY A 197 3.26 9.85 16.60
CA GLY A 197 4.34 9.62 17.55
C GLY A 197 4.03 10.37 18.85
N GLY A 198 3.97 9.62 19.95
CA GLY A 198 4.07 10.14 21.32
C GLY A 198 5.49 10.10 21.83
#